data_AF-W1DCW7-F1
#
_entry.id   AF-W1DCW7-F1
#
_cell.length_a   1.000
_cell.length_b   1.000
_cell.length_c   1.000
_cell.angle_alpha   90.00
_cell.angle_beta   90.00
_cell.angle_gamma   90.00
#
_symmetry.space_group_name_H-M   'P 1'
#
loop_
_entity.id
_entity.type
_entity.pdbx_description
1 polymer ?
#
loop_
_entity_poly.entity_id
_entity_poly.type
_entity_poly.pdbx_seq_one_letter_code
_entity_poly.pdbx_strand_id
1 'polypeptide(L)'
;MPVALNSQLGSKEQADAQLAQAIMSAMRVSMPGIIQSFDPDAVTAVVQPAIKGAEKDESGAQVSVNLPLLVDVPVVFPRGGGCTLTFPVKPGDECLVIFADRCIDFWWQSGGIQEPVDERMHDLSDAFCIVGPQSQAKKNRRYQHQCGRAAQR
;
A
#
# COMPACT_ATOMS: atom_id res chain seq x y z
N MET A 1 -20.66 44.24 -18.86
CA MET A 1 -19.45 43.69 -19.51
C MET A 1 -19.60 42.17 -19.54
N PRO A 2 -19.86 41.53 -20.70
CA PRO A 2 -19.89 40.07 -20.77
C PRO A 2 -18.46 39.54 -20.58
N VAL A 3 -18.27 38.70 -19.57
CA VAL A 3 -16.99 38.05 -19.29
C VAL A 3 -16.71 37.05 -20.42
N ALA A 4 -15.56 37.16 -21.07
CA ALA A 4 -15.21 36.34 -22.24
C ALA A 4 -15.26 34.83 -21.90
N LEU A 5 -15.96 34.04 -22.73
CA LEU A 5 -16.10 32.58 -22.58
C LEU A 5 -14.75 31.86 -22.36
N ASN A 6 -13.67 32.36 -22.97
CA ASN A 6 -12.33 31.76 -22.86
C ASN A 6 -11.76 31.80 -21.42
N SER A 7 -12.17 32.77 -20.59
CA SER A 7 -11.76 32.83 -19.18
C SER A 7 -12.49 31.79 -18.30
N GLN A 8 -13.67 31.34 -18.72
CA GLN A 8 -14.43 30.28 -18.04
C GLN A 8 -13.96 28.87 -18.42
N LEU A 9 -13.40 28.69 -19.62
CA LEU A 9 -12.79 27.42 -20.04
C LEU A 9 -11.48 27.15 -19.30
N GLY A 10 -10.59 28.16 -19.19
CA GLY A 10 -9.34 28.00 -18.44
C GLY A 10 -9.54 27.72 -16.94
N SER A 11 -10.61 28.26 -16.33
CA SER A 11 -10.94 27.98 -14.93
C SER A 11 -11.58 26.62 -14.71
N LYS A 12 -12.35 26.10 -15.68
CA LYS A 12 -12.88 24.73 -15.64
C LYS A 12 -11.77 23.69 -15.83
N GLU A 13 -10.91 23.86 -16.84
CA GLU A 13 -9.77 22.96 -17.06
C GLU A 13 -8.82 22.92 -15.85
N GLN A 14 -8.57 24.08 -15.23
CA GLN A 14 -7.79 24.16 -13.99
C GLN A 14 -8.49 23.51 -12.80
N ALA A 15 -9.81 23.64 -12.68
CA ALA A 15 -10.59 22.99 -11.64
C ALA A 15 -10.63 21.47 -11.83
N ASP A 16 -10.79 20.99 -13.06
CA ASP A 16 -10.80 19.57 -13.40
C ASP A 16 -9.42 18.94 -13.15
N ALA A 17 -8.33 19.65 -13.48
CA ALA A 17 -6.98 19.22 -13.16
C ALA A 17 -6.73 19.13 -11.64
N GLN A 18 -7.24 20.10 -10.86
CA GLN A 18 -7.15 20.06 -9.40
C GLN A 18 -7.99 18.92 -8.80
N LEU A 19 -9.18 18.66 -9.35
CA LEU A 19 -10.03 17.54 -8.95
C LEU A 19 -9.38 16.20 -9.26
N ALA A 20 -8.83 16.04 -10.47
CA ALA A 20 -8.10 14.83 -10.85
C ALA A 20 -6.90 14.60 -9.93
N GLN A 21 -6.14 15.67 -9.63
CA GLN A 21 -5.03 15.59 -8.69
C GLN A 21 -5.48 15.20 -7.28
N ALA A 22 -6.59 15.75 -6.80
CA ALA A 22 -7.15 15.40 -5.50
C ALA A 22 -7.57 13.92 -5.44
N ILE A 23 -8.29 13.43 -6.45
CA ILE A 23 -8.70 12.03 -6.57
C ILE A 23 -7.48 11.11 -6.59
N MET A 24 -6.48 11.41 -7.44
CA MET A 24 -5.24 10.61 -7.52
C MET A 24 -4.46 10.62 -6.21
N SER A 25 -4.46 11.74 -5.48
CA SER A 25 -3.78 11.84 -4.19
C SER A 25 -4.50 11.09 -3.05
N ALA A 26 -5.82 10.93 -3.16
CA ALA A 26 -6.63 10.19 -2.20
C ALA A 26 -6.60 8.68 -2.47
N MET A 27 -6.39 8.27 -3.72
CA MET A 27 -6.39 6.87 -4.14
C MET A 27 -5.12 6.16 -3.65
N ARG A 28 -5.31 5.16 -2.79
CA ARG A 28 -4.23 4.28 -2.34
C ARG A 28 -4.18 3.04 -3.22
N VAL A 29 -2.97 2.70 -3.66
CA VAL A 29 -2.70 1.54 -4.56
C VAL A 29 -1.79 0.54 -3.86
N SER A 30 -0.54 0.93 -3.62
CA SER A 30 0.40 0.13 -2.86
C SER A 30 1.52 0.99 -2.28
N MET A 31 2.16 0.51 -1.21
CA MET A 31 3.31 1.17 -0.61
C MET A 31 4.23 0.17 0.12
N PRO A 32 5.53 0.47 0.25
CA PRO A 32 6.40 -0.35 1.06
C PRO A 32 6.03 -0.24 2.54
N GLY A 33 6.12 -1.36 3.24
CA GLY A 33 5.85 -1.49 4.67
C GLY A 33 6.95 -2.29 5.37
N ILE A 34 7.00 -2.12 6.68
CA ILE A 34 7.89 -2.86 7.58
C ILE A 34 7.02 -3.63 8.56
N ILE A 35 7.24 -4.94 8.65
CA ILE A 35 6.49 -5.79 9.57
C ILE A 35 6.92 -5.49 11.00
N GLN A 36 5.95 -5.29 11.87
CA GLN A 36 6.15 -5.13 13.31
C GLN A 36 5.90 -6.44 14.05
N SER A 37 4.88 -7.19 13.67
CA SER A 37 4.55 -8.51 14.22
C SER A 37 3.79 -9.36 13.20
N PHE A 38 3.80 -10.68 13.41
CA PHE A 38 3.09 -11.65 12.57
C PHE A 38 2.36 -12.64 13.47
N ASP A 39 1.08 -12.86 13.18
CA ASP A 39 0.25 -13.88 13.81
C ASP A 39 0.16 -15.11 12.88
N PRO A 40 0.76 -16.26 13.26
CA PRO A 40 0.73 -17.47 12.46
C PRO A 40 -0.63 -18.18 12.43
N ASP A 41 -1.52 -17.94 13.41
CA ASP A 41 -2.82 -18.61 13.48
C ASP A 41 -3.82 -17.94 12.53
N ALA A 42 -3.84 -16.61 12.51
CA ALA A 42 -4.67 -15.81 11.61
C ALA A 42 -4.01 -15.56 10.24
N VAL A 43 -2.70 -15.81 10.11
CA VAL A 43 -1.90 -15.50 8.92
C VAL A 43 -1.95 -13.99 8.57
N THR A 44 -1.91 -13.15 9.61
CA THR A 44 -1.95 -11.69 9.50
C THR A 44 -0.69 -11.05 10.07
N ALA A 45 -0.40 -9.83 9.63
CA ALA A 45 0.74 -9.06 10.11
C ALA A 45 0.31 -7.66 10.53
N VAL A 46 1.04 -7.10 11.49
CA VAL A 46 1.00 -5.67 11.78
C VAL A 46 2.10 -5.00 10.97
N VAL A 47 1.76 -4.03 10.14
CA VAL A 47 2.69 -3.40 9.19
C VAL A 47 2.72 -1.90 9.41
N GLN A 48 3.93 -1.34 9.54
CA GLN A 48 4.18 0.10 9.51
C GLN A 48 4.45 0.53 8.07
N PRO A 49 3.64 1.41 7.46
CA PRO A 49 3.98 2.02 6.18
C PRO A 49 5.33 2.75 6.27
N ALA A 50 6.22 2.48 5.31
CA ALA A 50 7.58 3.04 5.29
C ALA A 50 7.64 4.44 4.65
N ILE A 51 6.57 4.88 3.99
CA ILE A 51 6.45 6.22 3.41
C ILE A 51 5.55 7.07 4.29
N LYS A 52 6.01 8.29 4.59
CA LYS A 52 5.26 9.27 5.38
C LYS A 52 4.09 9.86 4.59
N GLY A 53 2.98 10.10 5.28
CA GLY A 53 1.87 10.90 4.77
C GLY A 53 2.18 12.38 4.86
N ALA A 54 1.40 13.20 4.15
CA ALA A 54 1.43 14.65 4.27
C ALA A 54 0.13 15.12 4.93
N GLU A 55 0.23 15.75 6.10
CA GLU A 55 -0.90 16.41 6.77
C GLU A 55 -0.69 17.92 6.76
N LYS A 56 -1.79 18.68 6.77
CA LYS A 56 -1.72 20.14 6.93
C LYS A 56 -1.84 20.46 8.42
N ASP A 57 -0.83 21.13 8.95
CA ASP A 57 -0.85 21.67 10.31
C ASP A 57 -1.86 22.83 10.44
N GLU A 58 -2.17 23.27 11.66
CA GLU A 58 -3.09 24.39 11.96
C GLU A 58 -2.65 25.70 11.27
N SER A 59 -1.37 25.82 10.92
CA SER A 59 -0.79 26.94 10.18
C SER A 59 -0.85 26.79 8.65
N GLY A 60 -1.45 25.71 8.13
CA GLY A 60 -1.55 25.41 6.70
C GLY A 60 -0.27 24.86 6.05
N ALA A 61 0.79 24.62 6.82
CA ALA A 61 2.04 24.02 6.36
C ALA A 61 1.90 22.50 6.22
N GLN A 62 2.50 21.91 5.18
CA GLN A 62 2.54 20.45 5.03
C GLN A 62 3.59 19.85 5.96
N VAL A 63 3.15 18.96 6.85
CA VAL A 63 4.00 18.22 7.78
C VAL A 63 4.01 16.75 7.37
N SER A 64 5.21 16.16 7.29
CA SER A 64 5.35 14.73 7.01
C SER A 64 5.13 13.92 8.28
N VAL A 65 3.99 13.24 8.34
CA VAL A 65 3.60 12.40 9.49
C VAL A 65 3.78 10.92 9.18
N ASN A 66 4.04 10.13 10.22
CA ASN A 66 4.01 8.68 10.07
C ASN A 66 2.56 8.24 9.94
N LEU A 67 2.28 7.42 8.92
CA LEU A 67 0.97 6.77 8.80
C LEU A 67 0.74 5.80 9.96
N PRO A 68 -0.52 5.57 10.34
CA PRO A 68 -0.86 4.63 11.41
C PRO A 68 -0.37 3.21 11.07
N LEU A 69 -0.23 2.40 12.11
CA LEU A 69 0.03 0.98 11.96
C LEU A 69 -1.17 0.30 11.31
N LEU A 70 -0.92 -0.50 10.29
CA LEU A 70 -1.90 -1.35 9.65
C LEU A 70 -1.96 -2.65 10.45
N VAL A 71 -3.12 -2.95 11.04
CA VAL A 71 -3.36 -4.16 11.83
C VAL A 71 -4.12 -5.18 11.00
N ASP A 72 -4.01 -6.45 11.37
CA ASP A 72 -4.75 -7.56 10.74
C ASP A 72 -4.58 -7.68 9.22
N VAL A 73 -3.41 -7.28 8.70
CA VAL A 73 -3.11 -7.30 7.26
C VAL A 73 -2.81 -8.73 6.81
N PRO A 74 -3.62 -9.37 5.95
CA PRO A 74 -3.36 -10.73 5.51
C PRO A 74 -2.05 -10.85 4.71
N VAL A 75 -1.25 -11.86 5.04
CA VAL A 75 0.03 -12.11 4.37
C VAL A 75 -0.17 -13.03 3.16
N VAL A 76 0.26 -12.57 1.99
CA VAL A 76 0.17 -13.33 0.75
C VAL A 76 1.39 -14.24 0.61
N PHE A 77 1.16 -15.54 0.78
CA PHE A 77 2.13 -16.58 0.43
C PHE A 77 1.82 -17.18 -0.95
N PRO A 78 2.81 -17.31 -1.84
CA PRO A 78 2.63 -17.99 -3.12
C PRO A 78 2.13 -19.43 -2.89
N ARG A 79 0.91 -19.72 -3.35
CA ARG A 79 0.27 -21.04 -3.21
C ARG A 79 -0.52 -21.42 -4.46
N GLY A 80 -0.57 -22.71 -4.77
CA GLY A 80 -1.29 -23.26 -5.91
C GLY A 80 -1.19 -24.78 -5.98
N GLY A 81 -2.27 -25.46 -6.43
CA GLY A 81 -2.26 -26.91 -6.64
C GLY A 81 -1.94 -27.76 -5.40
N GLY A 82 -2.21 -27.25 -4.19
CA GLY A 82 -1.88 -27.92 -2.93
C GLY A 82 -0.45 -27.67 -2.41
N CYS A 83 0.38 -26.92 -3.15
CA CYS A 83 1.70 -26.49 -2.69
C CYS A 83 1.64 -25.04 -2.16
N THR A 84 2.34 -24.76 -1.07
CA THR A 84 2.47 -23.43 -0.50
C THR A 84 3.94 -23.16 -0.18
N LEU A 85 4.48 -22.04 -0.69
CA LEU A 85 5.79 -21.55 -0.32
C LEU A 85 5.65 -20.56 0.83
N THR A 86 5.87 -21.02 2.06
CA THR A 86 5.91 -20.16 3.24
C THR A 86 7.35 -19.81 3.61
N PHE A 87 7.50 -18.67 4.28
CA PHE A 87 8.77 -18.23 4.85
C PHE A 87 8.50 -17.67 6.25
N PRO A 88 9.46 -17.80 7.18
CA PRO A 88 9.28 -17.31 8.54
C PRO A 88 9.30 -15.78 8.52
N VAL A 89 8.12 -15.18 8.67
CA VAL A 89 7.94 -13.73 8.74
C VAL A 89 8.39 -13.23 10.12
N LYS A 90 9.23 -12.20 10.16
CA LYS A 90 9.76 -11.64 11.40
C LYS A 90 9.58 -10.11 11.48
N PRO A 91 9.54 -9.55 12.69
CA PRO A 91 9.65 -8.10 12.89
C PRO A 91 10.88 -7.55 12.18
N GLY A 92 10.69 -6.46 11.44
CA GLY A 92 11.73 -5.81 10.64
C GLY A 92 11.86 -6.33 9.20
N ASP A 93 11.12 -7.36 8.79
CA ASP A 93 11.05 -7.75 7.38
C ASP A 93 10.31 -6.68 6.55
N GLU A 94 10.71 -6.53 5.30
CA GLU A 94 10.12 -5.58 4.36
C GLU A 94 9.03 -6.27 3.54
N CYS A 95 7.91 -5.57 3.36
CA CYS A 95 6.75 -6.04 2.62
C CYS A 95 6.21 -4.96 1.67
N LEU A 96 5.52 -5.39 0.62
CA LEU A 96 4.71 -4.53 -0.24
C LEU A 96 3.28 -4.63 0.27
N VAL A 97 2.74 -3.51 0.74
CA VAL A 97 1.33 -3.39 1.11
C VAL A 97 0.55 -3.01 -0.13
N ILE A 98 -0.52 -3.73 -0.44
CA ILE A 98 -1.42 -3.47 -1.56
C ILE A 98 -2.81 -3.22 -0.98
N PHE A 99 -3.40 -2.07 -1.30
CA PHE A 99 -4.71 -1.70 -0.79
C PHE A 99 -5.80 -2.32 -1.67
N ALA A 100 -6.86 -2.78 -1.02
CA ALA A 100 -8.03 -3.29 -1.72
C ALA A 100 -8.89 -2.13 -2.27
N ASP A 101 -9.61 -2.40 -3.36
CA ASP A 101 -10.57 -1.44 -3.91
C ASP A 101 -11.77 -1.24 -2.98
N ARG A 102 -12.18 -2.29 -2.26
CA ARG A 102 -13.30 -2.29 -1.32
C ARG A 102 -12.94 -3.02 -0.03
N CYS A 103 -13.76 -2.83 0.99
CA CYS A 103 -13.63 -3.52 2.25
C CYS A 103 -13.58 -5.05 2.10
N ILE A 104 -12.60 -5.70 2.73
CA ILE A 104 -12.34 -7.14 2.60
C ILE A 104 -12.81 -7.97 3.80
N ASP A 105 -13.38 -7.35 4.84
CA ASP A 105 -13.67 -7.96 6.14
C ASP A 105 -14.47 -9.26 6.05
N PHE A 106 -15.57 -9.26 5.29
CA PHE A 106 -16.42 -10.45 5.13
C PHE A 106 -15.73 -11.57 4.35
N TRP A 107 -14.96 -11.22 3.32
CA TRP A 107 -14.18 -12.20 2.59
C TRP A 107 -13.08 -12.79 3.48
N TRP A 108 -12.43 -11.98 4.30
CA TRP A 108 -11.40 -12.45 5.23
C TRP A 108 -11.97 -13.43 6.26
N GLN A 109 -13.15 -13.16 6.82
CA GLN A 109 -13.78 -14.04 7.81
C GLN A 109 -14.45 -15.28 7.23
N SER A 110 -15.21 -15.12 6.14
CA SER A 110 -16.11 -16.17 5.63
C SER A 110 -15.64 -16.82 4.34
N GLY A 111 -14.65 -16.24 3.66
CA GLY A 111 -14.22 -16.65 2.32
C GLY A 111 -15.35 -16.52 1.28
N GLY A 112 -15.15 -17.11 0.09
CA GLY A 112 -16.18 -17.15 -0.95
C GLY A 112 -16.48 -15.80 -1.60
N ILE A 113 -17.68 -15.68 -2.19
CA ILE A 113 -18.19 -14.44 -2.77
C ILE A 113 -18.93 -13.69 -1.67
N GLN A 114 -18.56 -12.43 -1.42
CA GLN A 114 -19.08 -11.62 -0.33
C GLN A 114 -19.52 -10.24 -0.81
N GLU A 115 -20.49 -9.65 -0.12
CA GLU A 115 -20.86 -8.24 -0.30
C GLU A 115 -19.94 -7.34 0.54
N PRO A 116 -19.59 -6.14 0.06
CA PRO A 116 -18.84 -5.18 0.85
C PRO A 116 -19.70 -4.69 2.01
N VAL A 117 -19.22 -4.88 3.24
CA VAL A 117 -19.91 -4.46 4.47
C VAL A 117 -19.86 -2.94 4.69
N ASP A 118 -18.88 -2.29 4.06
CA ASP A 118 -18.58 -0.88 4.22
C ASP A 118 -18.33 -0.26 2.83
N GLU A 119 -18.74 1.00 2.67
CA GLU A 119 -18.53 1.80 1.45
C GLU A 119 -17.09 2.34 1.35
N ARG A 120 -16.20 2.02 2.30
CA ARG A 120 -14.76 2.31 2.26
C ARG A 120 -14.14 1.86 0.93
N MET A 121 -13.41 2.79 0.31
CA MET A 121 -12.67 2.58 -0.94
C MET A 121 -11.22 3.01 -0.76
N HIS A 122 -10.27 2.16 -1.14
CA HIS A 122 -8.83 2.46 -1.05
C HIS A 122 -8.38 2.94 0.35
N ASP A 123 -8.94 2.34 1.40
CA ASP A 123 -8.66 2.69 2.78
C ASP A 123 -7.40 2.00 3.32
N LEU A 124 -6.77 2.56 4.35
CA LEU A 124 -5.58 1.99 4.98
C LEU A 124 -5.86 0.65 5.67
N SER A 125 -7.08 0.45 6.15
CA SER A 125 -7.47 -0.72 6.93
C SER A 125 -7.63 -1.98 6.06
N ASP A 126 -7.89 -1.80 4.76
CA ASP A 126 -8.16 -2.89 3.82
C ASP A 126 -6.93 -3.10 2.92
N ALA A 127 -6.02 -3.94 3.38
CA ALA A 127 -4.79 -4.19 2.66
C ALA A 127 -4.34 -5.64 2.73
N PHE A 128 -3.52 -6.03 1.77
CA PHE A 128 -2.75 -7.26 1.74
C PHE A 128 -1.27 -6.93 1.83
N CYS A 129 -0.45 -7.84 2.36
CA CYS A 129 0.99 -7.67 2.32
C CYS A 129 1.71 -8.84 1.61
N ILE A 130 2.62 -8.50 0.70
CA ILE A 130 3.52 -9.44 0.03
C ILE A 130 4.92 -9.22 0.60
N VAL A 131 5.43 -10.21 1.31
CA VAL A 131 6.75 -10.17 1.93
C VAL A 131 7.84 -10.47 0.90
N GLY A 132 8.98 -9.79 1.02
CA GLY A 132 10.13 -10.01 0.14
C GLY A 132 10.64 -8.85 -0.74
N PRO A 133 9.99 -7.67 -0.91
CA PRO A 133 10.70 -6.54 -1.53
C PRO A 133 11.90 -6.16 -0.65
N GLN A 134 13.02 -5.84 -1.30
CA GLN A 134 14.26 -5.49 -0.61
C GLN A 134 14.67 -4.07 -0.95
N SER A 135 14.79 -3.24 0.08
CA SER A 135 15.46 -1.96 -0.02
C SER A 135 16.95 -2.16 -0.30
N GLN A 136 17.60 -1.16 -0.87
CA GLN A 136 19.06 -1.19 -1.09
C GLN A 136 19.85 -1.38 0.22
N ALA A 137 19.27 -0.96 1.35
CA ALA A 137 19.85 -1.14 2.68
C ALA A 137 19.79 -2.61 3.15
N LYS A 138 18.75 -3.37 2.77
CA LYS A 138 18.52 -4.76 3.23
C LYS A 138 18.70 -5.82 2.14
N LYS A 139 19.27 -5.46 0.99
CA LYS A 139 19.50 -6.39 -0.12
C LYS A 139 20.28 -7.64 0.29
N ASN A 140 19.89 -8.79 -0.22
CA ASN A 140 20.63 -10.02 0.01
C ASN A 140 22.00 -9.98 -0.67
N ARG A 141 23.06 -9.81 0.13
CA ARG A 141 24.45 -9.71 -0.34
C ARG A 141 24.93 -10.96 -1.08
N ARG A 142 24.39 -12.16 -0.77
CA ARG A 142 24.76 -13.39 -1.49
C ARG A 142 24.28 -13.38 -2.94
N TYR A 143 23.11 -12.80 -3.21
CA TYR A 143 22.57 -12.67 -4.56
C TYR A 143 23.43 -11.73 -5.42
N GLN A 144 23.93 -10.63 -4.83
CA GLN A 144 24.85 -9.70 -5.51
C GLN A 144 26.17 -10.37 -5.90
N HIS A 145 26.75 -11.22 -5.04
CA HIS A 145 28.00 -11.91 -5.34
C HIS A 145 27.84 -13.05 -6.37
N GLN A 146 26.70 -13.74 -6.40
CA GLN A 146 26.43 -14.79 -7.40
C GLN A 146 26.09 -14.20 -8.78
N CYS A 147 25.18 -13.23 -8.85
CA CYS A 147 24.74 -12.65 -10.12
C CYS A 147 25.75 -11.64 -10.69
N GLY A 148 26.46 -10.88 -9.83
CA GLY A 148 27.52 -9.97 -10.29
C GLY A 148 28.71 -10.67 -10.95
N ARG A 149 28.96 -11.94 -10.61
CA ARG A 149 29.94 -12.78 -11.33
C ARG A 149 29.39 -13.36 -12.63
N ALA A 150 28.08 -13.55 -12.73
CA ALA A 150 27.42 -14.02 -13.95
C ALA A 150 27.26 -12.89 -15.00
N ALA A 151 27.07 -11.65 -14.56
CA ALA A 151 26.94 -10.47 -15.44
C ALA A 151 28.29 -9.91 -15.97
N GLN A 152 29.42 -10.44 -15.49
CA GLN A 152 30.78 -10.07 -15.92
C GLN A 152 31.40 -11.10 -16.88
N ARG A 153 30.60 -12.04 -17.39
CA ARG A 153 30.96 -12.97 -18.46
C ARG A 153 30.03 -12.72 -19.65
#